data_AF-A0A2W2A6J8-F1
#
_entry.id   AF-A0A2W2A6J8-F1
#
_cell.length_a   1.000
_cell.length_b   1.000
_cell.length_c   1.000
_cell.angle_alpha   90.00
_cell.angle_beta   90.00
_cell.angle_gamma   90.00
#
_symmetry.space_group_name_H-M   'P 1'
#
loop_
_entity.id
_entity.type
_entity.pdbx_description
1 polymer ?
#
loop_
_entity_poly.entity_id
_entity_poly.type
_entity_poly.pdbx_seq_one_letter_code
_entity_poly.pdbx_strand_id
1 'polypeptide(L)'
;MHSSSAFANYARYYQLVNKAEETFVTTKDKSCYRYYDSAFKEYKLPYLKDAYIAAEIAFYLKDTTKFLHYLGISFRNGLPLSSVRSAPMLRHINQDPVYSKITALYESNKSAFKVDAQARNAIWLLCHESDSLKCETGKKKSNVPASERRQKFLAYESGFREYIYTNYLSKDIFPNERIIGVATDSLNLALLKANNKVDVWALAGIPTESSDEDNNKIDYELLAKYSLSVMIHSKCSFWKYREHLWNAVLNGYMQPKEYAILHVTSTIWNQTNDNPWDDCTIERQGHYYYVMPEETRVAPDFSAETMAQIEKNRAAVYLQKYSVDEQKKQMQQETGIWFFYDFQDRQSG
;
A
#
# COMPACT_ATOMS: atom_id res chain seq x y z
N MET A 1 -13.60 3.50 21.83
CA MET A 1 -14.82 4.26 21.45
C MET A 1 -14.38 5.58 20.84
N HIS A 2 -14.31 5.66 19.50
CA HIS A 2 -14.02 6.91 18.81
C HIS A 2 -15.33 7.67 18.60
N SER A 3 -15.47 8.79 19.31
CA SER A 3 -16.54 9.77 19.10
C SER A 3 -16.55 10.22 17.64
N SER A 4 -17.71 10.12 17.00
CA SER A 4 -18.01 10.57 15.64
C SER A 4 -17.81 12.09 15.51
N SER A 5 -16.57 12.52 15.31
CA SER A 5 -16.32 13.75 14.55
C SER A 5 -16.35 13.35 13.09
N ALA A 6 -17.24 13.94 12.28
CA ALA A 6 -17.23 13.74 10.84
C ALA A 6 -15.78 13.90 10.33
N PHE A 7 -15.21 12.83 9.79
CA PHE A 7 -13.85 12.85 9.27
C PHE A 7 -13.77 13.89 8.14
N ALA A 8 -12.65 14.60 8.06
CA ALA A 8 -12.42 15.53 6.96
C ALA A 8 -12.42 14.73 5.64
N ASN A 9 -13.18 15.17 4.64
CA ASN A 9 -13.16 14.54 3.33
C ASN A 9 -11.77 14.70 2.67
N TYR A 10 -11.09 13.59 2.38
CA TYR A 10 -9.74 13.53 1.81
C TYR A 10 -9.68 13.76 0.29
N ALA A 11 -10.79 13.99 -0.41
CA ALA A 11 -10.81 14.29 -1.85
C ALA A 11 -9.83 15.41 -2.24
N ARG A 12 -9.85 16.52 -1.49
CA ARG A 12 -8.96 17.67 -1.72
C ARG A 12 -7.50 17.34 -1.38
N TYR A 13 -7.25 16.53 -0.35
CA TYR A 13 -5.91 16.01 -0.05
C TYR A 13 -5.34 15.28 -1.28
N TYR A 14 -6.08 14.34 -1.86
CA TYR A 14 -5.62 13.56 -3.02
C TYR A 14 -5.37 14.45 -4.24
N GLN A 15 -6.24 15.43 -4.49
CA GLN A 15 -6.05 16.40 -5.57
C GLN A 15 -4.76 17.23 -5.40
N LEU A 16 -4.46 17.68 -4.17
CA LEU A 16 -3.24 18.43 -3.89
C LEU A 16 -1.99 17.57 -4.06
N VAL A 17 -1.98 16.34 -3.56
CA VAL A 17 -0.87 15.40 -3.76
C VAL A 17 -0.66 15.11 -5.25
N ASN A 18 -1.74 14.78 -5.98
CA ASN A 18 -1.66 14.54 -7.42
C ASN A 18 -1.12 15.77 -8.17
N LYS A 19 -1.53 16.98 -7.76
CA LYS A 19 -1.03 18.21 -8.38
C LYS A 19 0.43 18.47 -8.06
N ALA A 20 0.88 18.14 -6.85
CA ALA A 20 2.28 18.24 -6.46
C ALA A 20 3.17 17.35 -7.34
N GLU A 21 2.79 16.08 -7.47
CA GLU A 21 3.51 15.11 -8.30
C GLU A 21 3.50 15.48 -9.78
N GLU A 22 2.33 15.85 -10.34
CA GLU A 22 2.21 16.30 -11.74
C GLU A 22 3.11 17.51 -12.00
N THR A 23 3.13 18.47 -11.07
CA THR A 23 4.00 19.65 -11.17
C THR A 23 5.46 19.23 -11.18
N PHE A 24 5.86 18.36 -10.25
CA PHE A 24 7.25 17.92 -10.16
C PHE A 24 7.72 17.17 -11.42
N VAL A 25 6.92 16.25 -11.98
CA VAL A 25 7.35 15.56 -13.21
C VAL A 25 7.48 16.50 -14.40
N THR A 26 6.66 17.56 -14.44
CA THR A 26 6.63 18.52 -15.54
C THR A 26 7.78 19.51 -15.45
N THR A 27 8.05 20.06 -14.26
CA THR A 27 9.00 21.17 -14.08
C THR A 27 10.34 20.75 -13.51
N LYS A 28 10.40 19.60 -12.81
CA LYS A 28 11.56 19.11 -12.06
C LYS A 28 12.15 20.17 -11.11
N ASP A 29 11.29 20.99 -10.49
CA ASP A 29 11.69 22.08 -9.62
C ASP A 29 10.88 22.16 -8.31
N LYS A 30 11.18 23.17 -7.49
CA LYS A 30 10.60 23.38 -6.16
C LYS A 30 9.13 23.87 -6.19
N SER A 31 8.56 24.13 -7.36
CA SER A 31 7.19 24.66 -7.45
C SER A 31 6.13 23.65 -7.00
N CYS A 32 6.46 22.35 -6.95
CA CYS A 32 5.59 21.32 -6.40
C CYS A 32 5.32 21.46 -4.89
N TYR A 33 6.28 22.01 -4.13
CA TYR A 33 6.23 22.05 -2.66
C TYR A 33 4.99 22.74 -2.12
N ARG A 34 4.50 23.79 -2.78
CA ARG A 34 3.31 24.51 -2.32
C ARG A 34 2.08 23.60 -2.21
N TYR A 35 1.97 22.59 -3.06
CA TYR A 35 0.84 21.67 -3.06
C TYR A 35 0.97 20.62 -1.95
N TYR A 36 2.17 20.05 -1.75
CA TYR A 36 2.46 19.19 -0.60
C TYR A 36 2.27 19.94 0.73
N ASP A 37 2.83 21.15 0.85
CA ASP A 37 2.70 21.99 2.04
C ASP A 37 1.22 22.29 2.34
N SER A 38 0.41 22.55 1.31
CA SER A 38 -1.03 22.75 1.47
C SER A 38 -1.73 21.47 1.95
N ALA A 39 -1.45 20.33 1.34
CA ALA A 39 -2.03 19.04 1.72
C ALA A 39 -1.69 18.68 3.18
N PHE A 40 -0.43 18.84 3.57
CA PHE A 40 0.06 18.45 4.90
C PHE A 40 -0.31 19.46 6.00
N LYS A 41 -0.62 20.71 5.62
CA LYS A 41 -1.15 21.72 6.56
C LYS A 41 -2.64 21.56 6.79
N GLU A 42 -3.41 21.26 5.74
CA GLU A 42 -4.87 21.15 5.82
C GLU A 42 -5.33 19.86 6.53
N TYR A 43 -4.54 18.79 6.47
CA TYR A 43 -4.92 17.47 6.99
C TYR A 43 -4.00 17.03 8.13
N LYS A 44 -4.60 16.70 9.28
CA LYS A 44 -3.86 16.34 10.51
C LYS A 44 -3.04 15.05 10.38
N LEU A 45 -3.50 14.12 9.56
CA LEU A 45 -2.88 12.82 9.33
C LEU A 45 -2.68 12.65 7.82
N PRO A 46 -1.62 13.23 7.24
CA PRO A 46 -1.25 12.94 5.85
C PRO A 46 -0.73 11.50 5.74
N TYR A 47 -0.82 10.89 4.57
CA TYR A 47 -0.24 9.56 4.38
C TYR A 47 1.29 9.66 4.45
N LEU A 48 1.90 8.76 5.22
CA LEU A 48 3.35 8.76 5.42
C LEU A 48 4.12 8.59 4.10
N LYS A 49 3.53 7.84 3.16
CA LYS A 49 4.07 7.56 1.84
C LYS A 49 4.15 8.83 0.99
N ASP A 50 3.09 9.63 0.95
CA ASP A 50 3.09 10.90 0.21
C ASP A 50 4.11 11.88 0.79
N ALA A 51 4.24 11.92 2.13
CA ALA A 51 5.27 12.72 2.80
C ALA A 51 6.69 12.20 2.52
N TYR A 52 6.86 10.88 2.37
CA TYR A 52 8.16 10.29 2.05
C TYR A 52 8.56 10.58 0.60
N ILE A 53 7.63 10.47 -0.36
CA ILE A 53 7.84 10.91 -1.75
C ILE A 53 8.24 12.39 -1.80
N ALA A 54 7.55 13.26 -1.06
CA ALA A 54 7.90 14.68 -0.98
C ALA A 54 9.32 14.89 -0.40
N ALA A 55 9.73 14.07 0.57
CA ALA A 55 11.08 14.09 1.12
C ALA A 55 12.12 13.65 0.08
N GLU A 56 11.90 12.57 -0.66
CA GLU A 56 12.78 12.11 -1.74
C GLU A 56 12.93 13.18 -2.83
N ILE A 57 11.83 13.81 -3.25
CA ILE A 57 11.85 14.95 -4.18
C ILE A 57 12.71 16.09 -3.63
N ALA A 58 12.56 16.42 -2.34
CA ALA A 58 13.33 17.50 -1.74
C ALA A 58 14.83 17.17 -1.62
N PHE A 59 15.16 15.91 -1.36
CA PHE A 59 16.53 15.44 -1.37
C PHE A 59 17.14 15.52 -2.78
N TYR A 60 16.41 15.06 -3.80
CA TYR A 60 16.79 15.18 -5.22
C TYR A 60 17.09 16.63 -5.62
N LEU A 61 16.23 17.58 -5.18
CA LEU A 61 16.38 19.01 -5.44
C LEU A 61 17.40 19.72 -4.52
N LYS A 62 18.18 18.95 -3.75
CA LYS A 62 19.20 19.43 -2.81
C LYS A 62 18.67 20.44 -1.79
N ASP A 63 17.40 20.30 -1.39
CA ASP A 63 16.76 21.14 -0.38
C ASP A 63 16.71 20.41 0.96
N THR A 64 17.81 20.45 1.71
CA THR A 64 17.94 19.76 3.00
C THR A 64 16.86 20.20 4.00
N THR A 65 16.45 21.47 3.96
CA THR A 65 15.40 21.98 4.86
C THR A 65 14.07 21.33 4.56
N LYS A 66 13.66 21.28 3.29
CA LYS A 66 12.41 20.62 2.87
C LYS A 66 12.47 19.11 3.05
N PHE A 67 13.61 18.49 2.76
CA PHE A 67 13.84 17.07 3.00
C PHE A 67 13.59 16.69 4.46
N LEU A 68 14.22 17.40 5.41
CA LEU A 68 14.02 17.16 6.84
C LEU A 68 12.60 17.50 7.29
N HIS A 69 11.97 18.54 6.72
CA HIS A 69 10.58 18.89 7.03
C HIS A 69 9.61 17.76 6.67
N TYR A 70 9.66 17.27 5.43
CA TYR A 70 8.78 16.21 4.95
C TYR A 70 9.07 14.87 5.62
N LEU A 71 10.34 14.53 5.84
CA LEU A 71 10.72 13.32 6.58
C LEU A 71 10.21 13.35 8.03
N GLY A 72 10.19 14.53 8.66
CA GLY A 72 9.59 14.71 9.98
C GLY A 72 8.10 14.43 9.99
N ILE A 73 7.37 14.76 8.91
CA ILE A 73 5.96 14.38 8.75
C ILE A 73 5.83 12.85 8.66
N SER A 74 6.65 12.20 7.83
CA SER A 74 6.63 10.73 7.70
C SER A 74 6.91 10.03 9.04
N PHE A 75 7.88 10.50 9.83
CA PHE A 75 8.17 9.93 11.15
C PHE A 75 7.03 10.11 12.15
N ARG A 76 6.36 11.27 12.17
CA ARG A 76 5.15 11.46 13.01
C ARG A 76 4.00 10.54 12.62
N ASN A 77 4.03 10.00 11.42
CA ASN A 77 3.03 9.09 10.88
C ASN A 77 3.53 7.64 10.80
N GLY A 78 4.61 7.32 11.53
CA GLY A 78 5.01 5.94 11.76
C GLY A 78 6.02 5.36 10.78
N LEU A 79 6.68 6.16 9.94
CA LEU A 79 7.78 5.69 9.11
C LEU A 79 8.94 5.20 10.00
N PRO A 80 9.38 3.92 9.88
CA PRO A 80 10.57 3.44 10.57
C PRO A 80 11.85 4.12 10.07
N LEU A 81 12.85 4.28 10.94
CA LEU A 81 14.16 4.81 10.54
C LEU A 81 14.84 3.93 9.47
N SER A 82 14.63 2.61 9.54
CA SER A 82 15.13 1.65 8.53
C SER A 82 14.61 1.96 7.13
N SER A 83 13.34 2.37 7.01
CA SER A 83 12.65 2.64 5.74
C SER A 83 13.16 3.88 5.01
N VAL A 84 13.91 4.78 5.67
CA VAL A 84 14.51 5.95 5.00
C VAL A 84 15.45 5.55 3.87
N ARG A 85 16.06 4.35 3.98
CA ARG A 85 16.98 3.79 3.00
C ARG A 85 16.28 2.98 1.91
N SER A 86 14.94 3.03 1.85
CA SER A 86 14.17 2.28 0.85
C SER A 86 14.34 2.79 -0.56
N ALA A 87 14.35 4.11 -0.72
CA ALA A 87 14.68 4.74 -1.99
C ALA A 87 16.12 4.40 -2.44
N PRO A 88 16.35 3.96 -3.69
CA PRO A 88 17.69 3.75 -4.23
C PRO A 88 18.64 4.92 -3.99
N MET A 89 18.17 6.16 -4.15
CA MET A 89 19.00 7.35 -3.95
C MET A 89 19.36 7.64 -2.48
N LEU A 90 18.65 7.04 -1.52
CA LEU A 90 18.87 7.19 -0.08
C LEU A 90 19.52 5.94 0.55
N ARG A 91 19.87 4.92 -0.24
CA ARG A 91 20.40 3.64 0.25
C ARG A 91 21.63 3.80 1.17
N HIS A 92 22.48 4.78 0.87
CA HIS A 92 23.70 5.11 1.62
C HIS A 92 23.59 6.39 2.46
N ILE A 93 22.36 6.86 2.74
CA ILE A 93 22.15 8.11 3.49
C ILE A 93 22.79 8.07 4.88
N ASN A 94 23.05 6.89 5.45
CA ASN A 94 23.75 6.72 6.72
C ASN A 94 25.23 7.16 6.70
N GLN A 95 25.80 7.32 5.51
CA GLN A 95 27.15 7.85 5.32
C GLN A 95 27.15 9.38 5.07
N ASP A 96 25.98 9.97 4.82
CA ASP A 96 25.84 11.41 4.59
C ASP A 96 25.85 12.20 5.91
N PRO A 97 26.50 13.38 5.98
CA PRO A 97 26.49 14.25 7.16
C PRO A 97 25.08 14.57 7.71
N VAL A 98 24.06 14.59 6.84
CA VAL A 98 22.66 14.85 7.23
C VAL A 98 22.07 13.73 8.09
N TYR A 99 22.65 12.52 8.11
CA TYR A 99 22.09 11.37 8.82
C TYR A 99 21.94 11.56 10.32
N SER A 100 22.87 12.31 10.92
CA SER A 100 22.79 12.69 12.34
C SER A 100 21.51 13.49 12.64
N LYS A 101 21.13 14.39 11.71
CA LYS A 101 19.88 15.17 11.79
C LYS A 101 18.66 14.29 11.55
N ILE A 102 18.72 13.34 10.61
CA ILE A 102 17.64 12.37 10.38
C ILE A 102 17.37 11.55 11.64
N THR A 103 18.43 11.04 12.29
CA THR A 103 18.31 10.22 13.50
C THR A 103 17.70 11.03 14.65
N ALA A 104 18.19 12.24 14.89
CA ALA A 104 17.61 13.13 15.91
C ALA A 104 16.15 13.49 15.62
N LEU A 105 15.82 13.70 14.34
CA LEU A 105 14.45 13.95 13.91
C LEU A 105 13.55 12.73 14.13
N TYR A 106 14.02 11.52 13.85
CA TYR A 106 13.28 10.29 14.14
C TYR A 106 13.02 10.14 15.64
N GLU A 107 14.05 10.29 16.46
CA GLU A 107 13.95 10.14 17.93
C GLU A 107 12.94 11.11 18.55
N SER A 108 12.87 12.34 18.03
CA SER A 108 11.91 13.35 18.49
C SER A 108 10.46 13.12 18.02
N ASN A 109 10.23 12.31 16.99
CA ASN A 109 8.90 12.11 16.39
C ASN A 109 8.34 10.69 16.54
N LYS A 110 9.16 9.67 16.82
CA LYS A 110 8.73 8.24 16.84
C LYS A 110 7.63 7.91 17.86
N SER A 111 7.46 8.72 18.90
CA SER A 111 6.42 8.55 19.92
C SER A 111 5.09 9.24 19.59
N ALA A 112 5.08 10.11 18.56
CA ALA A 112 3.88 10.83 18.16
C ALA A 112 2.85 9.92 17.49
N PHE A 113 3.32 8.90 16.77
CA PHE A 113 2.45 7.95 16.09
C PHE A 113 2.00 6.84 17.04
N LYS A 114 0.68 6.62 17.15
CA LYS A 114 0.11 5.54 17.94
C LYS A 114 -0.74 4.65 17.05
N VAL A 115 -0.31 3.40 16.90
CA VAL A 115 -1.11 2.35 16.28
C VAL A 115 -2.03 1.71 17.31
N ASP A 116 -3.14 1.16 16.82
CA ASP A 116 -3.92 0.19 17.58
C ASP A 116 -3.18 -1.16 17.53
N ALA A 117 -2.37 -1.40 18.57
CA ALA A 117 -1.57 -2.62 18.67
C ALA A 117 -2.43 -3.89 18.74
N GLN A 118 -3.64 -3.80 19.31
CA GLN A 118 -4.55 -4.94 19.38
C GLN A 118 -5.12 -5.26 18.00
N ALA A 119 -5.60 -4.24 17.28
CA ALA A 119 -6.05 -4.37 15.89
C ALA A 119 -4.95 -4.94 14.99
N ARG A 120 -3.74 -4.37 15.08
CA ARG A 120 -2.58 -4.83 14.32
C ARG A 120 -2.29 -6.31 14.56
N ASN A 121 -2.20 -6.72 15.83
CA ASN A 121 -1.88 -8.10 16.17
C ASN A 121 -2.98 -9.06 15.71
N ALA A 122 -4.26 -8.69 15.86
CA ALA A 122 -5.38 -9.50 15.41
C ALA A 122 -5.39 -9.68 13.88
N ILE A 123 -5.26 -8.59 13.13
CA ILE A 123 -5.23 -8.63 11.66
C ILE A 123 -4.00 -9.37 11.15
N TRP A 124 -2.82 -9.16 11.77
CA TRP A 124 -1.63 -9.89 11.40
C TRP A 124 -1.76 -11.40 11.66
N LEU A 125 -2.31 -11.81 12.82
CA LEU A 125 -2.55 -13.24 13.11
C LEU A 125 -3.49 -13.86 12.09
N LEU A 126 -4.54 -13.14 11.70
CA LEU A 126 -5.46 -13.60 10.66
C LEU A 126 -4.76 -13.75 9.31
N CYS A 127 -3.94 -12.77 8.92
CA CYS A 127 -3.13 -12.83 7.71
C CYS A 127 -2.11 -13.98 7.73
N HIS A 128 -1.39 -14.18 8.84
CA HIS A 128 -0.39 -15.25 9.01
C HIS A 128 -1.01 -16.64 8.87
N GLU A 129 -2.18 -16.87 9.46
CA GLU A 129 -2.90 -18.14 9.33
C GLU A 129 -3.43 -18.33 7.90
N SER A 130 -3.92 -17.28 7.23
CA SER A 130 -4.30 -17.35 5.81
C SER A 130 -3.12 -17.79 4.93
N ASP A 131 -1.96 -17.16 5.12
CA ASP A 131 -0.72 -17.53 4.42
C ASP A 131 -0.27 -18.96 4.76
N SER A 132 -0.43 -19.39 6.01
CA SER A 132 -0.14 -20.76 6.45
C SER A 132 -0.98 -21.77 5.66
N LEU A 133 -2.29 -21.54 5.59
CA LEU A 133 -3.22 -22.39 4.84
C LEU A 133 -2.93 -22.35 3.34
N LYS A 134 -2.59 -21.18 2.78
CA LYS A 134 -2.18 -21.02 1.39
C LYS A 134 -0.94 -21.87 1.08
N CYS A 135 0.09 -21.82 1.91
CA CYS A 135 1.28 -22.67 1.78
C CYS A 135 0.95 -24.17 1.86
N GLU A 136 -0.02 -24.57 2.69
CA GLU A 136 -0.50 -25.96 2.74
C GLU A 136 -1.21 -26.41 1.46
N THR A 137 -1.97 -25.52 0.80
CA THR A 137 -2.64 -25.87 -0.47
C THR A 137 -1.63 -26.31 -1.53
N GLY A 138 -0.45 -25.68 -1.58
CA GLY A 138 0.63 -25.97 -2.54
C GLY A 138 1.45 -27.24 -2.25
N LYS A 139 1.30 -27.88 -1.07
CA LYS A 139 2.09 -29.07 -0.71
C LYS A 139 1.66 -30.30 -1.51
N LYS A 140 2.57 -30.85 -2.32
CA LYS A 140 2.33 -32.08 -3.12
C LYS A 140 2.17 -33.35 -2.27
N LYS A 141 2.79 -33.39 -1.08
CA LYS A 141 2.75 -34.54 -0.15
C LYS A 141 1.98 -34.14 1.10
N SER A 142 0.66 -34.33 1.09
CA SER A 142 -0.16 -34.23 2.29
C SER A 142 -1.28 -35.27 2.26
N ASN A 143 -1.62 -35.79 3.43
CA ASN A 143 -2.63 -36.83 3.62
C ASN A 143 -4.06 -36.30 3.49
N VAL A 144 -4.22 -34.97 3.42
CA VAL A 144 -5.52 -34.30 3.23
C VAL A 144 -5.69 -34.00 1.73
N PRO A 145 -6.82 -34.34 1.09
CA PRO A 145 -7.08 -34.02 -0.32
C PRO A 145 -6.89 -32.53 -0.64
N ALA A 146 -6.38 -32.22 -1.83
CA ALA A 146 -6.12 -30.83 -2.25
C ALA A 146 -7.40 -29.95 -2.27
N SER A 147 -8.53 -30.53 -2.66
CA SER A 147 -9.84 -29.87 -2.63
C SER A 147 -10.26 -29.49 -1.21
N GLU A 148 -10.06 -30.37 -0.23
CA GLU A 148 -10.37 -30.09 1.18
C GLU A 148 -9.47 -29.00 1.75
N ARG A 149 -8.16 -29.02 1.44
CA ARG A 149 -7.23 -27.93 1.82
C ARG A 149 -7.64 -26.58 1.21
N ARG A 150 -8.04 -26.58 -0.06
CA ARG A 150 -8.54 -25.38 -0.75
C ARG A 150 -9.82 -24.85 -0.11
N GLN A 151 -10.78 -25.71 0.23
CA GLN A 151 -12.02 -25.31 0.90
C GLN A 151 -11.74 -24.73 2.30
N LYS A 152 -10.82 -25.32 3.06
CA LYS A 152 -10.39 -24.79 4.36
C LYS A 152 -9.80 -23.38 4.23
N PHE A 153 -8.92 -23.16 3.26
CA PHE A 153 -8.36 -21.84 2.96
C PHE A 153 -9.45 -20.81 2.61
N LEU A 154 -10.34 -21.15 1.67
CA LEU A 154 -11.42 -20.27 1.22
C LEU A 154 -12.41 -19.92 2.34
N ALA A 155 -12.76 -20.89 3.19
CA ALA A 155 -13.61 -20.68 4.37
C ALA A 155 -12.95 -19.71 5.36
N TYR A 156 -11.66 -19.93 5.62
CA TYR A 156 -10.88 -19.10 6.54
C TYR A 156 -10.80 -17.65 6.06
N GLU A 157 -10.46 -17.43 4.79
CA GLU A 157 -10.39 -16.08 4.26
C GLU A 157 -11.75 -15.38 4.22
N SER A 158 -12.83 -16.13 4.02
CA SER A 158 -14.19 -15.57 4.06
C SER A 158 -14.52 -15.07 5.47
N GLY A 159 -14.14 -15.84 6.51
CA GLY A 159 -14.21 -15.40 7.90
C GLY A 159 -13.32 -14.17 8.19
N PHE A 160 -12.13 -14.10 7.61
CA PHE A 160 -11.25 -12.95 7.75
C PHE A 160 -11.83 -11.69 7.08
N ARG A 161 -12.40 -11.79 5.88
CA ARG A 161 -13.12 -10.68 5.23
C ARG A 161 -14.30 -10.20 6.06
N GLU A 162 -15.08 -11.12 6.64
CA GLU A 162 -16.19 -10.79 7.54
C GLU A 162 -15.69 -10.07 8.80
N TYR A 163 -14.55 -10.50 9.36
CA TYR A 163 -13.90 -9.81 10.47
C TYR A 163 -13.54 -8.36 10.10
N ILE A 164 -12.93 -8.14 8.92
CA ILE A 164 -12.60 -6.79 8.42
C ILE A 164 -13.87 -5.95 8.27
N TYR A 165 -14.94 -6.53 7.72
CA TYR A 165 -16.21 -5.84 7.55
C TYR A 165 -16.85 -5.43 8.89
N THR A 166 -17.08 -6.38 9.77
CA THR A 166 -17.74 -6.17 11.05
C THR A 166 -16.97 -5.20 11.94
N ASN A 167 -15.64 -5.26 11.95
CA ASN A 167 -14.84 -4.44 12.86
C ASN A 167 -14.47 -3.07 12.28
N TYR A 168 -14.38 -2.92 10.95
CA TYR A 168 -13.86 -1.71 10.31
C TYR A 168 -14.75 -1.18 9.20
N LEU A 169 -14.99 -1.95 8.11
CA LEU A 169 -15.65 -1.38 6.92
C LEU A 169 -17.10 -0.94 7.18
N SER A 170 -17.84 -1.64 8.05
CA SER A 170 -19.19 -1.22 8.48
C SER A 170 -19.23 0.15 9.16
N LYS A 171 -18.06 0.72 9.50
CA LYS A 171 -17.87 2.06 10.08
C LYS A 171 -17.16 2.99 9.10
N ASP A 172 -17.08 2.62 7.83
CA ASP A 172 -16.37 3.32 6.76
C ASP A 172 -14.88 3.55 7.06
N ILE A 173 -14.26 2.55 7.69
CA ILE A 173 -12.85 2.51 8.05
C ILE A 173 -12.22 1.29 7.38
N PHE A 174 -11.04 1.47 6.79
CA PHE A 174 -10.19 0.36 6.37
C PHE A 174 -8.94 0.30 7.25
N PRO A 175 -8.57 -0.88 7.79
CA PRO A 175 -7.43 -1.00 8.70
C PRO A 175 -6.10 -0.88 7.94
N ASN A 176 -5.67 0.35 7.72
CA ASN A 176 -4.48 0.71 6.98
C ASN A 176 -3.30 1.11 7.89
N GLU A 177 -2.25 1.70 7.32
CA GLU A 177 -1.07 2.13 8.03
C GLU A 177 -1.36 3.08 9.20
N ARG A 178 -2.46 3.85 9.15
CA ARG A 178 -2.85 4.77 10.23
C ARG A 178 -3.41 4.07 11.45
N ILE A 179 -3.94 2.85 11.27
CA ILE A 179 -4.52 2.05 12.36
C ILE A 179 -3.52 1.00 12.80
N ILE A 180 -3.01 0.21 11.87
CA ILE A 180 -2.19 -0.97 12.18
C ILE A 180 -0.69 -0.77 11.94
N GLY A 181 -0.28 0.41 11.46
CA GLY A 181 1.11 0.68 11.10
C GLY A 181 1.50 0.09 9.75
N VAL A 182 2.69 0.45 9.28
CA VAL A 182 3.23 -0.06 8.02
C VAL A 182 3.66 -1.51 8.17
N ALA A 183 3.27 -2.36 7.22
CA ALA A 183 3.79 -3.71 7.11
C ALA A 183 5.25 -3.67 6.65
N THR A 184 6.16 -3.89 7.59
CA THR A 184 7.61 -3.92 7.37
C THR A 184 8.19 -5.28 7.73
N ASP A 185 9.36 -5.63 7.18
CA ASP A 185 10.01 -6.90 7.52
C ASP A 185 10.39 -6.92 9.00
N SER A 186 10.86 -5.77 9.50
CA SER A 186 11.17 -5.58 10.91
C SER A 186 9.93 -5.78 11.80
N LEU A 187 8.76 -5.26 11.39
CA LEU A 187 7.50 -5.48 12.10
C LEU A 187 7.07 -6.95 12.03
N ASN A 188 7.14 -7.58 10.86
CA ASN A 188 6.76 -8.98 10.69
C ASN A 188 7.60 -9.91 11.58
N LEU A 189 8.92 -9.72 11.61
CA LEU A 189 9.82 -10.48 12.50
C LEU A 189 9.49 -10.27 13.99
N ALA A 190 9.18 -9.03 14.39
CA ALA A 190 8.78 -8.73 15.75
C ALA A 190 7.46 -9.44 16.12
N LEU A 191 6.49 -9.48 15.20
CA LEU A 191 5.20 -10.15 15.40
C LEU A 191 5.34 -11.68 15.43
N LEU A 192 6.17 -12.27 14.57
CA LEU A 192 6.51 -13.69 14.62
C LEU A 192 7.05 -14.09 16.00
N LYS A 193 8.05 -13.35 16.49
CA LYS A 193 8.66 -13.57 17.81
C LYS A 193 7.64 -13.39 18.94
N ALA A 194 6.85 -12.32 18.91
CA ALA A 194 5.89 -12.00 19.96
C ALA A 194 4.76 -13.04 20.07
N ASN A 195 4.41 -13.71 18.97
CA ASN A 195 3.33 -14.70 18.92
C ASN A 195 3.84 -16.16 18.87
N ASN A 196 5.14 -16.40 19.05
CA ASN A 196 5.76 -17.71 18.94
C ASN A 196 5.40 -18.44 17.62
N LYS A 197 5.45 -17.70 16.50
CA LYS A 197 5.15 -18.18 15.15
C LYS A 197 6.44 -18.28 14.33
N VAL A 198 6.39 -19.12 13.31
CA VAL A 198 7.46 -19.31 12.32
C VAL A 198 7.10 -18.63 11.00
N ASP A 199 8.11 -18.24 10.24
CA ASP A 199 7.91 -17.72 8.89
C ASP A 199 7.52 -18.86 7.94
N VAL A 200 6.25 -18.85 7.52
CA VAL A 200 5.66 -19.91 6.70
C VAL A 200 6.14 -19.89 5.26
N TRP A 201 6.59 -18.74 4.77
CA TRP A 201 7.15 -18.58 3.43
C TRP A 201 8.57 -19.13 3.41
N ALA A 202 9.38 -18.80 4.41
CA ALA A 202 10.72 -19.38 4.58
C ALA A 202 10.66 -20.91 4.71
N LEU A 203 9.70 -21.45 5.48
CA LEU A 203 9.49 -22.90 5.60
C LEU A 203 9.03 -23.56 4.29
N ALA A 204 8.34 -22.82 3.42
CA ALA A 204 7.93 -23.31 2.11
C ALA A 204 9.10 -23.35 1.11
N GLY A 205 10.30 -22.89 1.50
CA GLY A 205 11.44 -22.74 0.60
C GLY A 205 11.20 -21.68 -0.47
N ILE A 206 10.19 -20.83 -0.28
CA ILE A 206 9.98 -19.64 -1.09
C ILE A 206 10.96 -18.63 -0.53
N PRO A 207 11.95 -18.16 -1.31
CA PRO A 207 12.89 -17.16 -0.83
C PRO A 207 12.08 -15.98 -0.30
N THR A 208 12.07 -15.82 1.03
CA THR A 208 11.77 -14.52 1.59
C THR A 208 13.07 -13.76 1.35
N GLU A 209 13.01 -12.70 0.54
CA GLU A 209 14.16 -11.88 0.09
C GLU A 209 15.11 -11.42 1.22
N SER A 210 14.74 -11.66 2.48
CA SER A 210 15.63 -11.69 3.64
C SER A 210 16.81 -12.67 3.58
N SER A 211 16.92 -13.52 2.56
CA SER A 211 18.05 -14.46 2.39
C SER A 211 19.31 -13.82 1.83
N ASP A 212 19.25 -12.57 1.34
CA ASP A 212 20.47 -11.81 1.09
C ASP A 212 21.10 -11.43 2.44
N GLU A 213 22.21 -12.09 2.76
CA GLU A 213 23.05 -11.84 3.95
C GLU A 213 23.58 -10.39 4.02
N ASP A 214 23.37 -9.60 2.97
CA ASP A 214 23.78 -8.20 2.85
C ASP A 214 22.79 -7.24 3.55
N ASN A 215 22.72 -7.31 4.89
CA ASN A 215 22.43 -6.23 5.86
C ASN A 215 21.29 -5.21 5.62
N ASN A 216 20.46 -5.37 4.60
CA ASN A 216 19.53 -4.37 4.09
C ASN A 216 18.15 -5.01 3.99
N LYS A 217 17.62 -5.40 5.16
CA LYS A 217 16.18 -5.59 5.39
C LYS A 217 15.51 -4.24 5.16
N ILE A 218 15.13 -3.98 3.91
CA ILE A 218 14.58 -2.70 3.54
C ILE A 218 13.07 -2.86 3.41
N ASP A 219 12.37 -2.04 4.18
CA ASP A 219 10.94 -2.07 4.35
C ASP A 219 10.26 -1.32 3.18
N TYR A 220 10.06 -2.00 2.05
CA TYR A 220 9.75 -1.38 0.77
C TYR A 220 8.28 -1.05 0.51
N GLU A 221 7.34 -1.81 1.08
CA GLU A 221 5.99 -1.80 0.51
C GLU A 221 5.13 -0.62 0.98
N LEU A 222 5.41 0.03 2.12
CA LEU A 222 4.64 1.17 2.68
C LEU A 222 3.10 1.10 2.49
N LEU A 223 2.53 -0.12 2.50
CA LEU A 223 1.13 -0.43 2.15
C LEU A 223 0.40 -1.09 3.31
N ALA A 224 -0.94 -1.06 3.27
CA ALA A 224 -1.83 -1.79 4.18
C ALA A 224 -1.87 -3.32 3.92
N LYS A 225 -0.71 -3.95 3.73
CA LYS A 225 -0.54 -5.31 3.19
C LYS A 225 -1.46 -6.34 3.83
N TYR A 226 -1.50 -6.41 5.16
CA TYR A 226 -2.22 -7.46 5.90
C TYR A 226 -3.75 -7.41 5.68
N SER A 227 -4.30 -6.21 5.54
CA SER A 227 -5.74 -6.01 5.32
C SER A 227 -6.10 -6.08 3.84
N LEU A 228 -5.22 -5.59 2.97
CA LEU A 228 -5.44 -5.56 1.53
C LEU A 228 -5.36 -6.97 0.91
N SER A 229 -4.45 -7.82 1.41
CA SER A 229 -4.20 -9.17 0.87
C SER A 229 -5.43 -10.06 0.88
N VAL A 230 -6.22 -10.08 1.95
CA VAL A 230 -7.42 -10.94 2.02
C VAL A 230 -8.55 -10.44 1.10
N MET A 231 -8.58 -9.13 0.83
CA MET A 231 -9.61 -8.51 0.01
C MET A 231 -9.38 -8.80 -1.49
N ILE A 232 -8.12 -8.78 -1.95
CA ILE A 232 -7.77 -9.09 -3.35
C ILE A 232 -8.00 -10.57 -3.74
N HIS A 233 -8.11 -11.48 -2.76
CA HIS A 233 -8.25 -12.91 -3.02
C HIS A 233 -9.69 -13.37 -3.31
N SER A 234 -10.69 -12.48 -3.27
CA SER A 234 -12.08 -12.80 -3.63
C SER A 234 -12.56 -11.84 -4.71
N LYS A 235 -13.17 -12.39 -5.76
CA LYS A 235 -13.74 -11.59 -6.86
C LYS A 235 -14.94 -10.75 -6.38
N CYS A 236 -15.58 -11.13 -5.29
CA CYS A 236 -16.77 -10.45 -4.77
C CYS A 236 -16.47 -9.41 -3.68
N SER A 237 -15.28 -9.44 -3.07
CA SER A 237 -14.89 -8.50 -2.00
C SER A 237 -15.17 -7.04 -2.37
N PHE A 238 -14.66 -6.57 -3.51
CA PHE A 238 -14.84 -5.17 -3.90
C PHE A 238 -16.31 -4.83 -4.12
N TRP A 239 -17.04 -5.66 -4.86
CA TRP A 239 -18.43 -5.39 -5.22
C TRP A 239 -19.35 -5.40 -4.01
N LYS A 240 -19.16 -6.33 -3.09
CA LYS A 240 -19.93 -6.43 -1.85
C LYS A 240 -19.70 -5.24 -0.92
N TYR A 241 -18.48 -4.72 -0.88
CA TYR A 241 -18.10 -3.66 0.08
C TYR A 241 -17.82 -2.30 -0.59
N ARG A 242 -18.24 -2.11 -1.84
CA ARG A 242 -17.84 -0.97 -2.69
C ARG A 242 -18.08 0.39 -2.03
N GLU A 243 -19.26 0.57 -1.44
CA GLU A 243 -19.65 1.82 -0.79
C GLU A 243 -18.78 2.10 0.44
N HIS A 244 -18.61 1.12 1.32
CA HIS A 244 -17.77 1.23 2.51
C HIS A 244 -16.29 1.46 2.19
N LEU A 245 -15.77 0.79 1.15
CA LEU A 245 -14.41 1.00 0.66
C LEU A 245 -14.24 2.43 0.13
N TRP A 246 -15.25 2.95 -0.58
CA TRP A 246 -15.22 4.32 -1.09
C TRP A 246 -15.29 5.35 0.04
N ASN A 247 -16.16 5.13 1.03
CA ASN A 247 -16.22 5.98 2.22
C ASN A 247 -14.90 5.91 3.01
N ALA A 248 -14.25 4.75 3.09
CA ALA A 248 -12.92 4.64 3.68
C ALA A 248 -11.87 5.46 2.91
N VAL A 249 -11.95 5.57 1.59
CA VAL A 249 -11.12 6.51 0.81
C VAL A 249 -11.43 7.96 1.21
N LEU A 250 -12.69 8.35 1.20
CA LEU A 250 -13.08 9.72 1.54
C LEU A 250 -12.72 10.10 2.99
N ASN A 251 -12.70 9.14 3.91
CA ASN A 251 -12.31 9.32 5.31
C ASN A 251 -10.79 9.25 5.55
N GLY A 252 -9.99 8.98 4.51
CA GLY A 252 -8.53 8.88 4.60
C GLY A 252 -8.04 7.56 5.22
N TYR A 253 -8.85 6.51 5.24
CA TYR A 253 -8.46 5.18 5.69
C TYR A 253 -8.05 4.23 4.56
N MET A 254 -8.17 4.66 3.31
CA MET A 254 -7.72 3.90 2.13
C MET A 254 -7.19 4.87 1.09
N GLN A 255 -6.05 4.56 0.45
CA GLN A 255 -5.57 5.37 -0.66
C GLN A 255 -6.39 5.06 -1.92
N PRO A 256 -6.64 6.04 -2.81
CA PRO A 256 -7.28 5.83 -4.13
C PRO A 256 -6.73 4.63 -4.92
N LYS A 257 -5.42 4.41 -4.81
CA LYS A 257 -4.73 3.32 -5.46
C LYS A 257 -5.08 1.95 -4.91
N GLU A 258 -5.21 1.82 -3.58
CA GLU A 258 -5.64 0.58 -2.95
C GLU A 258 -7.07 0.23 -3.38
N TYR A 259 -7.97 1.22 -3.41
CA TYR A 259 -9.34 1.07 -3.94
C TYR A 259 -9.34 0.58 -5.40
N ALA A 260 -8.50 1.19 -6.24
CA ALA A 260 -8.38 0.82 -7.63
C ALA A 260 -7.81 -0.59 -7.84
N ILE A 261 -6.80 -0.98 -7.06
CA ILE A 261 -6.27 -2.34 -7.04
C ILE A 261 -7.37 -3.33 -6.68
N LEU A 262 -8.14 -3.08 -5.61
CA LEU A 262 -9.26 -3.96 -5.23
C LEU A 262 -10.30 -4.10 -6.36
N HIS A 263 -10.66 -3.01 -7.03
CA HIS A 263 -11.61 -3.05 -8.14
C HIS A 263 -11.09 -3.89 -9.32
N VAL A 264 -9.84 -3.61 -9.74
CA VAL A 264 -9.21 -4.26 -10.88
C VAL A 264 -9.06 -5.75 -10.59
N THR A 265 -8.44 -6.11 -9.46
CA THR A 265 -8.23 -7.51 -9.06
C THR A 265 -9.55 -8.25 -8.88
N SER A 266 -10.60 -7.63 -8.34
CA SER A 266 -11.92 -8.27 -8.23
C SER A 266 -12.56 -8.56 -9.58
N THR A 267 -12.20 -7.82 -10.63
CA THR A 267 -12.81 -7.97 -11.96
C THR A 267 -11.97 -8.79 -12.94
N ILE A 268 -10.66 -8.68 -12.83
CA ILE A 268 -9.72 -9.32 -13.76
C ILE A 268 -9.16 -10.60 -13.12
N TRP A 269 -8.79 -10.56 -11.84
CA TRP A 269 -8.29 -11.71 -11.12
C TRP A 269 -9.42 -12.60 -10.57
N ASN A 270 -9.08 -13.87 -10.40
CA ASN A 270 -9.89 -14.88 -9.71
C ASN A 270 -11.34 -15.04 -10.21
N GLN A 271 -11.53 -15.11 -11.53
CA GLN A 271 -12.84 -15.32 -12.15
C GLN A 271 -13.34 -16.78 -12.11
N THR A 272 -12.64 -17.66 -11.38
CA THR A 272 -13.09 -19.02 -11.14
C THR A 272 -14.21 -19.01 -10.09
N ASN A 273 -15.25 -19.80 -10.30
CA ASN A 273 -16.34 -19.99 -9.32
C ASN A 273 -15.99 -21.10 -8.31
N ASP A 274 -14.71 -21.28 -7.99
CA ASP A 274 -14.24 -22.31 -7.06
C ASP A 274 -14.45 -21.92 -5.59
N ASN A 275 -14.61 -20.63 -5.33
CA ASN A 275 -14.99 -20.09 -4.04
C ASN A 275 -16.53 -20.11 -3.89
N PRO A 276 -17.11 -20.99 -3.05
CA PRO A 276 -18.57 -21.07 -2.88
C PRO A 276 -19.15 -19.82 -2.19
N TRP A 277 -18.30 -18.95 -1.62
CA TRP A 277 -18.71 -17.68 -1.00
C TRP A 277 -18.66 -16.50 -1.98
N ASP A 278 -18.21 -16.70 -3.21
CA ASP A 278 -18.20 -15.66 -4.26
C ASP A 278 -19.48 -15.75 -5.11
N ASP A 279 -20.59 -15.24 -4.56
CA ASP A 279 -21.95 -15.29 -5.12
C ASP A 279 -22.30 -14.11 -6.06
N CYS A 280 -21.33 -13.26 -6.39
CA CYS A 280 -21.53 -12.12 -7.26
C CYS A 280 -21.37 -12.46 -8.75
N THR A 281 -22.16 -11.76 -9.57
CA THR A 281 -21.97 -11.71 -11.03
C THR A 281 -21.27 -10.40 -11.38
N ILE A 282 -20.13 -10.50 -12.08
CA ILE A 282 -19.29 -9.35 -12.41
C ILE A 282 -19.28 -9.17 -13.92
N GLU A 283 -19.72 -8.01 -14.38
CA GLU A 283 -19.57 -7.64 -15.78
C GLU A 283 -18.15 -7.13 -16.01
N ARG A 284 -17.41 -7.78 -16.90
CA ARG A 284 -16.07 -7.31 -17.28
C ARG A 284 -16.18 -6.07 -18.15
N GLN A 285 -15.67 -4.95 -17.67
CA GLN A 285 -15.43 -3.76 -18.48
C GLN A 285 -14.02 -3.81 -19.08
N GLY A 286 -13.87 -3.40 -20.35
CA GLY A 286 -12.61 -3.54 -21.09
C GLY A 286 -11.48 -2.60 -20.64
N HIS A 287 -11.77 -1.56 -19.86
CA HIS A 287 -10.80 -0.48 -19.58
C HIS A 287 -10.89 0.00 -18.12
N TYR A 288 -10.05 -0.57 -17.24
CA TYR A 288 -9.94 -0.15 -15.83
C TYR A 288 -8.83 0.88 -15.60
N TYR A 289 -8.53 1.21 -14.35
CA TYR A 289 -7.61 2.29 -13.97
C TYR A 289 -6.15 2.15 -14.47
N TYR A 290 -5.70 1.01 -15.01
CA TYR A 290 -4.30 0.71 -15.34
C TYR A 290 -3.35 0.95 -14.16
N VAL A 291 -3.57 0.22 -13.06
CA VAL A 291 -2.79 0.34 -11.82
C VAL A 291 -1.91 -0.88 -11.51
N MET A 292 -1.96 -1.93 -12.34
CA MET A 292 -1.20 -3.18 -12.17
C MET A 292 -0.45 -3.57 -13.47
N PRO A 293 0.74 -4.18 -13.39
CA PRO A 293 1.65 -4.35 -14.51
C PRO A 293 1.36 -5.63 -15.32
N GLU A 294 0.82 -6.69 -14.71
CA GLU A 294 0.58 -7.98 -15.39
C GLU A 294 -0.78 -8.05 -16.11
N GLU A 295 -1.81 -7.41 -15.54
CA GLU A 295 -3.17 -7.39 -16.10
C GLU A 295 -3.31 -6.50 -17.34
N THR A 296 -2.30 -5.65 -17.61
CA THR A 296 -2.23 -4.73 -18.75
C THR A 296 -1.33 -5.23 -19.88
N ARG A 297 -0.79 -6.47 -19.77
CA ARG A 297 0.12 -7.08 -20.76
C ARG A 297 -0.55 -7.48 -22.08
N VAL A 298 -1.88 -7.54 -22.14
CA VAL A 298 -2.54 -7.39 -23.43
C VAL A 298 -2.56 -5.89 -23.68
N ALA A 299 -1.62 -5.40 -24.49
CA ALA A 299 -1.56 -3.99 -24.84
C ALA A 299 -2.97 -3.58 -25.28
N PRO A 300 -3.70 -2.75 -24.51
CA PRO A 300 -4.92 -2.18 -25.04
C PRO A 300 -4.58 -1.48 -26.34
N ASP A 301 -5.57 -1.34 -27.21
CA ASP A 301 -5.52 -0.24 -28.15
C ASP A 301 -5.44 1.05 -27.33
N PHE A 302 -4.23 1.60 -27.15
CA PHE A 302 -3.98 2.90 -26.53
C PHE A 302 -4.42 4.04 -27.46
N SER A 303 -5.55 3.86 -28.14
CA SER A 303 -6.24 4.90 -28.88
C SER A 303 -6.58 6.05 -27.94
N ALA A 304 -6.81 7.22 -28.54
CA ALA A 304 -7.20 8.41 -27.81
C ALA A 304 -8.48 8.18 -26.98
N GLU A 305 -9.40 7.34 -27.47
CA GLU A 305 -10.65 6.99 -26.77
C GLU A 305 -10.38 6.15 -25.52
N THR A 306 -9.59 5.08 -25.64
CA THR A 306 -9.19 4.24 -24.50
C THR A 306 -8.48 5.08 -23.45
N MET A 307 -7.52 5.92 -23.87
CA MET A 307 -6.80 6.80 -22.96
C MET A 307 -7.72 7.80 -22.26
N ALA A 308 -8.66 8.41 -22.97
CA ALA A 308 -9.64 9.31 -22.37
C ALA A 308 -10.51 8.58 -21.33
N GLN A 309 -10.91 7.33 -21.60
CA GLN A 309 -11.71 6.53 -20.67
C GLN A 309 -10.90 6.13 -19.43
N ILE A 310 -9.63 5.76 -19.57
CA ILE A 310 -8.73 5.47 -18.45
C ILE A 310 -8.57 6.71 -17.56
N GLU A 311 -8.26 7.86 -18.15
CA GLU A 311 -8.07 9.10 -17.39
C GLU A 311 -9.37 9.55 -16.69
N LYS A 312 -10.52 9.38 -17.36
CA LYS A 312 -11.84 9.60 -16.75
C LYS A 312 -12.07 8.70 -15.53
N ASN A 313 -11.78 7.40 -15.65
CA ASN A 313 -11.94 6.45 -14.56
C ASN A 313 -11.02 6.81 -13.38
N ARG A 314 -9.75 7.11 -13.66
CA ARG A 314 -8.76 7.48 -12.63
C ARG A 314 -9.16 8.77 -11.90
N ALA A 315 -9.60 9.79 -12.64
CA ALA A 315 -10.09 11.04 -12.05
C ALA A 315 -11.30 10.82 -11.12
N ALA A 316 -12.21 9.90 -11.46
CA ALA A 316 -13.40 9.61 -10.66
C ALA A 316 -13.08 9.04 -9.26
N VAL A 317 -11.90 8.46 -9.08
CA VAL A 317 -11.44 7.93 -7.78
C VAL A 317 -10.27 8.70 -7.17
N TYR A 318 -9.96 9.88 -7.70
CA TYR A 318 -8.81 10.71 -7.28
C TYR A 318 -7.43 10.04 -7.47
N LEU A 319 -7.32 9.12 -8.42
CA LEU A 319 -6.02 8.63 -8.85
C LEU A 319 -5.27 9.69 -9.66
N GLN A 320 -3.94 9.65 -9.58
CA GLN A 320 -3.06 10.40 -10.47
C GLN A 320 -3.38 10.08 -11.94
N LYS A 321 -3.10 10.97 -12.89
CA LYS A 321 -3.23 10.67 -14.31
C LYS A 321 -2.33 9.49 -14.72
N TYR A 322 -2.78 8.65 -15.64
CA TYR A 322 -1.95 7.55 -16.16
C TYR A 322 -0.69 8.08 -16.85
N SER A 323 -0.84 9.13 -17.67
CA SER A 323 0.26 9.84 -18.32
C SER A 323 1.31 10.41 -17.36
N VAL A 324 0.91 10.77 -16.14
CA VAL A 324 1.84 11.22 -15.09
C VAL A 324 2.52 10.03 -14.42
N ASP A 325 1.80 8.95 -14.13
CA ASP A 325 2.40 7.72 -13.59
C ASP A 325 3.49 7.15 -14.52
N GLU A 326 3.29 7.16 -15.84
CA GLU A 326 4.30 6.71 -16.80
C GLU A 326 5.56 7.61 -16.79
N GLN A 327 5.39 8.93 -16.70
CA GLN A 327 6.52 9.85 -16.56
C GLN A 327 7.26 9.65 -15.24
N LYS A 328 6.52 9.45 -14.15
CA LYS A 328 7.14 9.18 -12.85
C LYS A 328 7.92 7.83 -12.90
N LYS A 329 7.45 6.80 -13.62
CA LYS A 329 8.18 5.51 -13.78
C LYS A 329 9.53 5.70 -14.46
N GLN A 330 9.55 6.48 -15.55
CA GLN A 330 10.81 6.87 -16.22
C GLN A 330 11.72 7.63 -15.24
N MET A 331 11.16 8.60 -14.51
CA MET A 331 11.91 9.37 -13.52
C MET A 331 12.47 8.50 -12.38
N GLN A 332 11.75 7.47 -11.91
CA GLN A 332 12.25 6.55 -10.89
C GLN A 332 13.54 5.85 -11.36
N GLN A 333 13.59 5.45 -12.64
CA GLN A 333 14.80 4.86 -13.24
C GLN A 333 15.94 5.89 -13.36
N GLU A 334 15.63 7.14 -13.71
CA GLU A 334 16.63 8.21 -13.88
C GLU A 334 17.21 8.72 -12.56
N THR A 335 16.39 8.83 -11.52
CA THR A 335 16.69 9.61 -10.31
C THR A 335 16.84 8.76 -9.06
N GLY A 336 16.29 7.54 -9.06
CA GLY A 336 16.21 6.70 -7.87
C GLY A 336 15.18 7.16 -6.83
N ILE A 337 14.29 8.11 -7.17
CA ILE A 337 13.09 8.44 -6.37
C ILE A 337 12.07 7.31 -6.51
N TRP A 338 11.48 6.86 -5.41
CA TRP A 338 10.48 5.80 -5.42
C TRP A 338 9.06 6.35 -5.24
N PHE A 339 8.21 6.21 -6.25
CA PHE A 339 6.81 6.64 -6.18
C PHE A 339 5.83 5.49 -5.87
N PHE A 340 6.36 4.31 -5.52
CA PHE A 340 5.61 3.11 -5.11
C PHE A 340 4.46 2.76 -6.07
N TYR A 341 4.81 2.35 -7.30
CA TYR A 341 3.87 2.08 -8.38
C TYR A 341 3.03 0.84 -8.19
N ASP A 342 3.46 -0.11 -7.37
CA ASP A 342 2.88 -1.43 -7.46
C ASP A 342 2.75 -2.13 -6.11
N PHE A 343 1.82 -3.10 -6.08
CA PHE A 343 1.77 -4.12 -5.02
C PHE A 343 2.90 -5.15 -5.21
N GLN A 344 3.48 -5.22 -6.42
CA GLN A 344 4.46 -6.22 -6.84
C GLN A 344 5.86 -5.68 -7.12
N ASP A 345 6.13 -4.39 -6.92
CA ASP A 345 7.43 -3.78 -7.24
C ASP A 345 8.51 -4.13 -6.19
N ARG A 346 8.76 -5.43 -6.02
CA ARG A 346 10.08 -5.96 -5.72
C ARG A 346 10.73 -6.15 -7.08
N GLN A 347 11.53 -5.20 -7.51
CA GLN A 347 12.41 -5.45 -8.65
C GLN A 347 13.30 -6.62 -8.26
N SER A 348 13.10 -7.78 -8.89
CA SER A 348 14.12 -8.81 -8.98
C SER A 348 15.32 -8.15 -9.65
N GLY A 349 16.30 -7.75 -8.83
CA GLY A 349 17.57 -7.17 -9.28
C GLY A 349 18.39 -8.12 -10.12
#